data_AF-A0A1C5LNV2-F1
#
_entry.id   AF-A0A1C5LNV2-F1
#
_cell.length_a   1.000
_cell.length_b   1.000
_cell.length_c   1.000
_cell.angle_alpha   90.00
_cell.angle_beta   90.00
_cell.angle_gamma   90.00
#
_symmetry.space_group_name_H-M   'P 1'
#
loop_
_entity.id
_entity.type
_entity.pdbx_description
1 polymer ?
#
loop_
_entity_poly.entity_id
_entity_poly.type
_entity_poly.pdbx_seq_one_letter_code
_entity_poly.pdbx_strand_id
1 'polypeptide(L)'
;MYLVDRIIERCENSSRDWREGATGGRTLRITQEDYDACGKEELIEEVQRLERAGLLTVKKWVVPDSDVELVAYQVEHLPDFYRLADSESGEEYWPKQAKVNYYIRMIDQELSEGFQKEWIENYLEKLKERIAEGDLPKNIEKLEKYLDCYRGLDSLEEPMMKRIFSKRYLKDSKIFEREMERNVVTAARRYCPEITADMDIQTVLEQLLIEENSQELAVKGPLKLKIWKGSEAKRVDLSDFTYGVVLNSQTVKHAMVEVEQPALKKIVTIENKTNYLAMEYDPEILYIYSHGYFSPLEREFLKKLQRVIEGKDVEVFHSGDMDYGGIRIFEYIQKHIFPGIKPLQMDVETYEKYEEYAKTISKETMEKLEKVNVPLLEELKEKLLETGKGIEQESFLIEE
;
A
#
# COMPACT_ATOMS: atom_id res chain seq x y z
N MET A 1 -21.19 4.57 36.25
CA MET A 1 -22.05 3.65 37.02
C MET A 1 -21.50 2.32 36.64
N TYR A 2 -20.79 1.67 37.55
CA TYR A 2 -19.88 0.59 37.20
C TYR A 2 -20.59 -0.55 36.46
N LEU A 3 -21.75 -0.97 36.97
CA LEU A 3 -22.51 -2.06 36.38
C LEU A 3 -23.15 -1.66 35.04
N VAL A 4 -23.61 -0.41 34.89
CA VAL A 4 -24.07 0.14 33.60
C VAL A 4 -22.97 0.07 32.55
N ASP A 5 -21.77 0.57 32.88
CA ASP A 5 -20.62 0.59 31.97
C ASP A 5 -20.21 -0.82 31.56
N ARG A 6 -20.22 -1.77 32.51
CA ARG A 6 -19.94 -3.19 32.24
C ARG A 6 -20.98 -3.86 31.33
N ILE A 7 -22.26 -3.54 31.50
CA ILE A 7 -23.33 -4.07 30.64
C ILE A 7 -23.19 -3.51 29.22
N ILE A 8 -22.95 -2.19 29.10
CA ILE A 8 -22.70 -1.52 27.82
C ILE A 8 -21.51 -2.15 27.11
N GLU A 9 -20.35 -2.21 27.77
CA GLU A 9 -19.12 -2.77 27.20
C GLU A 9 -19.33 -4.20 26.69
N ARG A 10 -20.03 -5.04 27.48
CA ARG A 10 -20.34 -6.41 27.09
C ARG A 10 -21.22 -6.47 25.84
N CYS A 11 -22.22 -5.60 25.73
CA CYS A 11 -23.09 -5.54 24.56
C CYS A 11 -22.37 -4.98 23.33
N GLU A 12 -21.54 -3.95 23.47
CA GLU A 12 -20.78 -3.34 22.37
C GLU A 12 -19.66 -4.23 21.83
N ASN A 13 -19.09 -5.09 22.68
CA ASN A 13 -18.10 -6.10 22.29
C ASN A 13 -18.74 -7.39 21.74
N SER A 14 -20.06 -7.53 21.82
CA SER A 14 -20.78 -8.65 21.19
C SER A 14 -20.74 -8.54 19.66
N SER A 15 -20.89 -9.66 18.96
CA SER A 15 -21.05 -9.66 17.50
C SER A 15 -22.45 -9.22 17.04
N ARG A 16 -23.43 -9.25 17.96
CA ARG A 16 -24.86 -9.03 17.64
C ARG A 16 -25.57 -8.06 18.56
N ASP A 17 -25.21 -7.98 19.83
CA ASP A 17 -26.06 -7.33 20.84
C ASP A 17 -26.12 -5.80 20.73
N TRP A 18 -25.13 -5.17 20.11
CA TRP A 18 -25.14 -3.73 19.83
C TRP A 18 -25.98 -3.34 18.62
N ARG A 19 -26.44 -4.31 17.83
CA ARG A 19 -27.16 -4.05 16.58
C ARG A 19 -28.58 -3.59 16.86
N GLU A 20 -29.09 -2.69 16.02
CA GLU A 20 -30.48 -2.24 16.10
C GLU A 20 -31.44 -3.44 15.97
N GLY A 21 -32.44 -3.50 16.86
CA GLY A 21 -33.40 -4.60 16.91
C GLY A 21 -32.88 -5.90 17.56
N ALA A 22 -31.70 -5.90 18.17
CA ALA A 22 -31.22 -7.05 18.95
C ALA A 22 -32.12 -7.30 20.18
N THR A 23 -32.45 -8.56 20.40
CA THR A 23 -33.37 -9.00 21.46
C THR A 23 -32.80 -10.14 22.30
N GLY A 24 -33.31 -10.28 23.51
CA GLY A 24 -33.19 -11.46 24.34
C GLY A 24 -32.38 -11.26 25.62
N GLY A 25 -32.58 -12.19 26.55
CA GLY A 25 -31.93 -12.16 27.85
C GLY A 25 -30.43 -12.41 27.78
N ARG A 26 -29.68 -11.63 28.56
CA ARG A 26 -28.26 -11.85 28.85
C ARG A 26 -28.09 -11.95 30.36
N THR A 27 -27.02 -12.61 30.78
CA THR A 27 -26.62 -12.67 32.17
C THR A 27 -25.22 -12.10 32.33
N LEU A 28 -24.99 -11.34 33.39
CA LEU A 28 -23.68 -10.83 33.77
C LEU A 28 -23.32 -11.40 35.13
N ARG A 29 -22.18 -12.09 35.18
CA ARG A 29 -21.64 -12.63 36.42
C ARG A 29 -20.84 -11.52 37.09
N ILE A 30 -21.10 -11.32 38.37
CA ILE A 30 -20.38 -10.39 39.23
C ILE A 30 -19.30 -11.18 39.97
N THR A 31 -18.05 -10.73 39.87
CA THR A 31 -16.88 -11.36 40.49
C THR A 31 -16.33 -10.47 41.62
N GLN A 32 -15.39 -11.00 42.40
CA GLN A 32 -14.72 -10.20 43.43
C GLN A 32 -14.01 -8.97 42.85
N GLU A 33 -13.47 -9.06 41.64
CA GLU A 33 -12.82 -7.94 40.94
C GLU A 33 -13.80 -6.77 40.71
N ASP A 34 -15.09 -7.05 40.48
CA ASP A 34 -16.12 -6.02 40.33
C ASP A 34 -16.35 -5.25 41.64
N TYR A 35 -16.41 -5.97 42.77
CA TYR A 35 -16.52 -5.38 44.10
C TYR A 35 -15.29 -4.56 44.48
N ASP A 36 -14.10 -5.05 44.12
CA ASP A 36 -12.84 -4.38 44.40
C ASP A 36 -12.69 -3.09 43.55
N ALA A 37 -13.28 -3.05 42.35
CA ALA A 37 -13.17 -1.93 41.42
C ALA A 37 -14.06 -0.71 41.78
N CYS A 38 -15.30 -0.94 42.23
CA CYS A 38 -16.25 0.14 42.53
C CYS A 38 -16.69 0.20 44.00
N GLY A 39 -16.31 -0.77 44.83
CA GLY A 39 -16.72 -0.82 46.23
C GLY A 39 -18.06 -1.52 46.43
N LYS A 40 -18.14 -2.26 47.54
CA LYS A 40 -19.28 -3.15 47.81
C LYS A 40 -20.60 -2.42 48.00
N GLU A 41 -20.62 -1.34 48.78
CA GLU A 41 -21.85 -0.57 49.03
C GLU A 41 -22.37 0.05 47.72
N GLU A 42 -21.49 0.68 46.94
CA GLU A 42 -21.83 1.31 45.66
C GLU A 42 -22.38 0.30 44.65
N LEU A 43 -21.75 -0.87 44.52
CA LEU A 43 -22.21 -1.91 43.58
C LEU A 43 -23.60 -2.45 43.96
N ILE A 44 -23.84 -2.70 45.25
CA ILE A 44 -25.14 -3.22 45.70
C ILE A 44 -26.23 -2.15 45.57
N GLU A 45 -25.94 -0.90 45.90
CA GLU A 45 -26.86 0.21 45.67
C GLU A 45 -27.21 0.37 44.18
N GLU A 46 -26.21 0.25 43.31
CA GLU A 46 -26.39 0.28 41.86
C GLU A 46 -27.28 -0.88 41.38
N VAL A 47 -27.02 -2.12 41.81
CA VAL A 47 -27.84 -3.30 41.48
C VAL A 47 -29.29 -3.07 41.89
N GLN A 48 -29.53 -2.65 43.14
CA GLN A 48 -30.88 -2.41 43.64
C GLN A 48 -31.57 -1.27 42.88
N ARG A 49 -30.84 -0.22 42.51
CA ARG A 49 -31.37 0.89 41.70
C ARG A 49 -31.81 0.40 40.32
N LEU A 50 -30.98 -0.39 39.65
CA LEU A 50 -31.29 -0.93 38.32
C LEU A 50 -32.42 -1.97 38.37
N GLU A 51 -32.50 -2.78 39.43
CA GLU A 51 -33.60 -3.73 39.64
C GLU A 51 -34.92 -3.00 39.90
N ARG A 52 -34.93 -1.94 40.74
CA ARG A 52 -36.11 -1.08 40.95
C ARG A 52 -36.56 -0.37 39.67
N ALA A 53 -35.62 -0.02 38.79
CA ALA A 53 -35.90 0.56 37.48
C ALA A 53 -36.39 -0.48 36.45
N GLY A 54 -36.39 -1.77 36.79
CA GLY A 54 -36.80 -2.85 35.89
C GLY A 54 -35.78 -3.18 34.80
N LEU A 55 -34.56 -2.65 34.88
CA LEU A 55 -33.53 -2.81 33.84
C LEU A 55 -32.74 -4.12 34.00
N LEU A 56 -32.70 -4.66 35.21
CA LEU A 56 -32.13 -5.98 35.48
C LEU A 56 -32.93 -6.75 36.54
N THR A 57 -32.60 -8.02 36.70
CA THR A 57 -33.09 -8.88 37.79
C THR A 57 -31.93 -9.66 38.39
N VAL A 58 -31.85 -9.73 39.72
CA VAL A 58 -30.88 -10.60 40.38
C VAL A 58 -31.32 -12.06 40.23
N LYS A 59 -30.47 -12.87 39.60
CA LYS A 59 -30.71 -14.32 39.42
C LYS A 59 -30.10 -15.15 40.52
N LYS A 60 -29.02 -14.68 41.14
CA LYS A 60 -28.34 -15.40 42.21
C LYS A 60 -27.61 -14.45 43.16
N TRP A 61 -27.90 -14.60 44.45
CA TRP A 61 -27.16 -14.03 45.56
C TRP A 61 -26.19 -15.06 46.13
N VAL A 62 -25.00 -14.62 46.52
CA VAL A 62 -24.09 -15.35 47.42
C VAL A 62 -24.56 -15.14 48.85
N VAL A 63 -24.83 -13.89 49.23
CA VAL A 63 -25.45 -13.49 50.50
C VAL A 63 -26.62 -12.56 50.16
N PRO A 64 -27.86 -12.89 50.56
CA PRO A 64 -29.02 -12.05 50.26
C PRO A 64 -28.78 -10.58 50.62
N ASP A 65 -29.13 -9.68 49.71
CA ASP A 65 -29.03 -8.22 49.85
C ASP A 65 -27.62 -7.66 50.14
N SER A 66 -26.58 -8.49 50.03
CA SER A 66 -25.20 -8.11 50.40
C SER A 66 -24.18 -8.51 49.33
N ASP A 67 -24.32 -9.69 48.71
CA ASP A 67 -23.38 -10.17 47.71
C ASP A 67 -24.14 -10.84 46.55
N VAL A 68 -24.14 -10.19 45.39
CA VAL A 68 -24.71 -10.68 44.13
C VAL A 68 -23.67 -11.50 43.37
N GLU A 69 -24.09 -12.62 42.79
CA GLU A 69 -23.26 -13.44 41.89
C GLU A 69 -23.66 -13.28 40.42
N LEU A 70 -24.96 -13.13 40.14
CA LEU A 70 -25.48 -13.18 38.79
C LEU A 70 -26.69 -12.27 38.64
N VAL A 71 -26.62 -11.34 37.68
CA VAL A 71 -27.75 -10.53 37.24
C VAL A 71 -28.15 -10.94 35.82
N ALA A 72 -29.41 -10.72 35.47
CA ALA A 72 -29.89 -10.82 34.10
C ALA A 72 -30.49 -9.49 33.65
N TYR A 73 -30.31 -9.17 32.37
CA TYR A 73 -30.87 -7.98 31.73
C TYR A 73 -31.35 -8.36 30.32
N GLN A 74 -32.17 -7.50 29.72
CA GLN A 74 -32.64 -7.66 28.35
C GLN A 74 -31.85 -6.71 27.44
N VAL A 75 -31.41 -7.18 26.27
CA VAL A 75 -30.65 -6.36 25.30
C VAL A 75 -31.49 -5.20 24.77
N GLU A 76 -32.81 -5.37 24.77
CA GLU A 76 -33.82 -4.36 24.43
C GLU A 76 -33.70 -3.10 25.29
N HIS A 77 -33.14 -3.22 26.51
CA HIS A 77 -32.89 -2.10 27.42
C HIS A 77 -31.51 -1.45 27.22
N LEU A 78 -30.72 -1.86 26.23
CA LEU A 78 -29.43 -1.22 25.93
C LEU A 78 -29.53 0.32 25.74
N PRO A 79 -30.57 0.87 25.08
CA PRO A 79 -30.78 2.32 25.04
C PRO A 79 -31.04 2.97 26.40
N ASP A 80 -31.64 2.25 27.36
CA ASP A 80 -31.83 2.74 28.73
C ASP A 80 -30.48 2.83 29.46
N PHE A 81 -29.61 1.83 29.26
CA PHE A 81 -28.26 1.85 29.84
C PHE A 81 -27.42 3.01 29.30
N TYR A 82 -27.48 3.32 27.99
CA TYR A 82 -26.83 4.52 27.44
C TYR A 82 -27.31 5.81 28.12
N ARG A 83 -28.63 6.00 28.27
CA ARG A 83 -29.19 7.18 28.95
C ARG A 83 -28.72 7.32 30.40
N LEU A 84 -28.51 6.20 31.09
CA LEU A 84 -27.97 6.21 32.45
C LEU A 84 -26.51 6.66 32.45
N ALA A 85 -25.70 6.15 31.53
CA ALA A 85 -24.31 6.57 31.36
C ALA A 85 -24.22 8.08 31.06
N ASP A 86 -25.07 8.60 30.15
CA ASP A 86 -25.13 10.04 29.82
C ASP A 86 -25.42 10.90 31.05
N SER A 87 -26.37 10.46 31.87
CA SER A 87 -26.82 11.23 33.04
C SER A 87 -25.75 11.37 34.12
N GLU A 88 -24.76 10.48 34.13
CA GLU A 88 -23.72 10.41 35.14
C GLU A 88 -22.42 11.03 34.67
N SER A 89 -22.03 10.78 33.42
CA SER A 89 -20.83 11.39 32.82
C SER A 89 -21.05 12.87 32.46
N GLY A 90 -22.30 13.25 32.16
CA GLY A 90 -22.63 14.55 31.57
C GLY A 90 -22.26 14.66 30.09
N GLU A 91 -21.82 13.57 29.46
CA GLU A 91 -21.44 13.46 28.06
C GLU A 91 -22.34 12.45 27.34
N GLU A 92 -22.80 12.79 26.14
CA GLU A 92 -23.60 11.88 25.32
C GLU A 92 -22.77 10.66 24.89
N TYR A 93 -23.19 9.48 25.32
CA TYR A 93 -22.62 8.21 24.91
C TYR A 93 -22.86 8.02 23.42
N TRP A 94 -21.80 7.67 22.67
CA TRP A 94 -21.89 7.44 21.23
C TRP A 94 -21.95 5.93 20.93
N PRO A 95 -23.14 5.34 20.69
CA PRO A 95 -23.29 3.90 20.57
C PRO A 95 -22.56 3.34 19.34
N LYS A 96 -22.07 2.11 19.44
CA LYS A 96 -21.38 1.42 18.34
C LYS A 96 -22.21 1.38 17.06
N GLN A 97 -23.52 1.14 17.14
CA GLN A 97 -24.40 1.18 15.95
C GLN A 97 -24.43 2.56 15.30
N ALA A 98 -24.49 3.63 16.10
CA ALA A 98 -24.48 5.00 15.60
C ALA A 98 -23.12 5.34 14.95
N LYS A 99 -22.01 4.94 15.58
CA LYS A 99 -20.64 5.05 15.02
C LYS A 99 -20.54 4.36 13.66
N VAL A 100 -20.95 3.09 13.58
CA VAL A 100 -20.95 2.30 12.35
C VAL A 100 -21.77 2.99 11.26
N ASN A 101 -22.99 3.41 11.57
CA ASN A 101 -23.87 4.10 10.61
C ASN A 101 -23.27 5.42 10.12
N TYR A 102 -22.63 6.18 11.02
CA TYR A 102 -21.98 7.44 10.69
C TYR A 102 -20.84 7.23 9.69
N TYR A 103 -19.89 6.34 10.00
CA TYR A 103 -18.73 6.10 9.13
C TYR A 103 -19.12 5.43 7.80
N ILE A 104 -20.13 4.54 7.79
CA ILE A 104 -20.66 3.99 6.55
C ILE A 104 -21.24 5.09 5.66
N ARG A 105 -22.03 6.02 6.24
CA ARG A 105 -22.59 7.14 5.46
C ARG A 105 -21.51 8.04 4.87
N MET A 106 -20.42 8.29 5.59
CA MET A 106 -19.28 9.02 5.06
C MET A 106 -18.67 8.30 3.84
N ILE A 107 -18.42 6.99 3.95
CA ILE A 107 -17.86 6.21 2.84
C ILE A 107 -18.85 6.14 1.67
N ASP A 108 -20.14 5.96 1.93
CA ASP A 108 -21.17 5.91 0.89
C ASP A 108 -21.29 7.22 0.13
N GLN A 109 -21.17 8.35 0.82
CA GLN A 109 -21.11 9.66 0.16
C GLN A 109 -19.93 9.72 -0.81
N GLU A 110 -18.74 9.33 -0.36
CA GLU A 110 -17.54 9.33 -1.19
C GLU A 110 -17.68 8.39 -2.40
N LEU A 111 -18.14 7.16 -2.18
CA LEU A 111 -18.37 6.20 -3.27
C LEU A 111 -19.42 6.71 -4.27
N SER A 112 -20.45 7.43 -3.80
CA SER A 112 -21.48 7.99 -4.69
C SER A 112 -20.99 9.09 -5.62
N GLU A 113 -19.94 9.82 -5.22
CA GLU A 113 -19.27 10.82 -6.07
C GLU A 113 -18.36 10.16 -7.11
N GLY A 114 -17.99 8.88 -6.90
CA GLY A 114 -17.17 8.07 -7.80
C GLY A 114 -15.66 8.33 -7.66
N PHE A 115 -14.85 7.34 -8.00
CA PHE A 115 -13.38 7.44 -8.06
C PHE A 115 -12.89 7.07 -9.46
N GLN A 116 -11.85 7.74 -9.94
CA GLN A 116 -11.20 7.38 -11.22
C GLN A 116 -10.32 6.14 -11.09
N LYS A 117 -9.76 5.89 -9.90
CA LYS A 117 -8.84 4.78 -9.62
C LYS A 117 -9.59 3.66 -8.89
N GLU A 118 -9.86 2.58 -9.61
CA GLU A 118 -10.62 1.41 -9.12
C GLU A 118 -10.07 0.83 -7.80
N TRP A 119 -8.75 0.87 -7.59
CA TRP A 119 -8.15 0.35 -6.35
C TRP A 119 -8.58 1.13 -5.10
N ILE A 120 -8.88 2.43 -5.23
CA ILE A 120 -9.36 3.27 -4.13
C ILE A 120 -10.81 2.90 -3.81
N GLU A 121 -11.65 2.77 -4.83
CA GLU A 121 -13.04 2.31 -4.70
C GLU A 121 -13.11 0.95 -4.01
N ASN A 122 -12.35 -0.04 -4.51
CA ASN A 122 -12.24 -1.37 -3.91
C ASN A 122 -11.79 -1.35 -2.45
N TYR A 123 -10.83 -0.48 -2.10
CA TYR A 123 -10.39 -0.32 -0.71
C TYR A 123 -11.52 0.21 0.18
N LEU A 124 -12.24 1.25 -0.26
CA LEU A 124 -13.31 1.87 0.49
C LEU A 124 -14.52 0.95 0.66
N GLU A 125 -14.89 0.18 -0.38
CA GLU A 125 -15.92 -0.86 -0.28
C GLU A 125 -15.56 -1.92 0.77
N LYS A 126 -14.31 -2.40 0.77
CA LYS A 126 -13.85 -3.38 1.75
C LYS A 126 -13.75 -2.81 3.16
N LEU A 127 -13.42 -1.53 3.29
CA LEU A 127 -13.46 -0.83 4.57
C LEU A 127 -14.90 -0.72 5.10
N LYS A 128 -15.85 -0.38 4.22
CA LYS A 128 -17.29 -0.32 4.53
C LYS A 128 -17.82 -1.67 5.01
N GLU A 129 -17.49 -2.76 4.33
CA GLU A 129 -17.87 -4.13 4.74
C GLU A 129 -17.42 -4.43 6.17
N ARG A 130 -16.14 -4.17 6.49
CA ARG A 130 -15.59 -4.40 7.84
C ARG A 130 -16.27 -3.54 8.91
N ILE A 131 -16.53 -2.26 8.61
CA ILE A 131 -17.23 -1.37 9.53
C ILE A 131 -18.67 -1.87 9.77
N ALA A 132 -19.37 -2.36 8.74
CA ALA A 132 -20.71 -2.92 8.87
C ALA A 132 -20.77 -4.20 9.74
N GLU A 133 -19.67 -4.95 9.79
CA GLU A 133 -19.49 -6.08 10.70
C GLU A 133 -19.21 -5.66 12.15
N GLY A 134 -18.90 -4.37 12.39
CA GLY A 134 -18.53 -3.81 13.69
C GLY A 134 -17.03 -3.85 13.97
N ASP A 135 -16.20 -4.14 12.97
CA ASP A 135 -14.74 -4.05 13.02
C ASP A 135 -14.30 -2.62 12.67
N LEU A 136 -14.33 -1.75 13.68
CA LEU A 136 -13.89 -0.36 13.57
C LEU A 136 -12.34 -0.29 13.66
N PRO A 137 -11.66 0.28 12.64
CA PRO A 137 -10.22 0.53 12.72
C PRO A 137 -9.84 1.38 13.95
N LYS A 138 -8.68 1.12 14.55
CA LYS A 138 -8.18 1.87 15.73
C LYS A 138 -8.11 3.39 15.53
N ASN A 139 -7.90 3.85 14.30
CA ASN A 139 -7.81 5.26 13.94
C ASN A 139 -9.01 5.73 13.12
N ILE A 140 -10.20 5.16 13.35
CA ILE A 140 -11.41 5.48 12.58
C ILE A 140 -11.81 6.96 12.70
N GLU A 141 -11.49 7.61 13.82
CA GLU A 141 -11.67 9.06 14.03
C GLU A 141 -10.91 9.91 13.00
N LYS A 142 -9.92 9.34 12.31
CA LYS A 142 -9.17 10.00 11.23
C LYS A 142 -9.75 9.73 9.83
N LEU A 143 -10.91 9.08 9.72
CA LEU A 143 -11.47 8.66 8.44
C LEU A 143 -11.62 9.84 7.48
N GLU A 144 -12.13 10.98 7.95
CA GLU A 144 -12.25 12.19 7.13
C GLU A 144 -10.92 12.58 6.46
N LYS A 145 -9.82 12.57 7.22
CA LYS A 145 -8.47 12.84 6.67
C LYS A 145 -8.01 11.77 5.69
N TYR A 146 -8.36 10.50 5.93
CA TYR A 146 -8.06 9.44 4.97
C TYR A 146 -8.83 9.65 3.68
N LEU A 147 -10.12 10.00 3.75
CA LEU A 147 -10.95 10.28 2.57
C LEU A 147 -10.40 11.48 1.78
N ASP A 148 -10.02 12.57 2.44
CA ASP A 148 -9.31 13.71 1.81
C ASP A 148 -8.02 13.26 1.10
N CYS A 149 -7.25 12.38 1.74
CA CYS A 149 -6.03 11.82 1.17
C CYS A 149 -6.33 10.99 -0.08
N TYR A 150 -7.32 10.11 -0.03
CA TYR A 150 -7.71 9.25 -1.16
C TYR A 150 -8.28 10.07 -2.31
N ARG A 151 -9.05 11.13 -2.04
CA ARG A 151 -9.47 12.11 -3.05
C ARG A 151 -8.30 12.81 -3.71
N GLY A 152 -7.33 13.20 -2.90
CA GLY A 152 -6.09 13.75 -3.40
C GLY A 152 -5.40 12.79 -4.36
N LEU A 153 -5.20 11.53 -3.93
CA LEU A 153 -4.58 10.50 -4.74
C LEU A 153 -5.36 10.23 -6.02
N ASP A 154 -6.68 10.13 -5.96
CA ASP A 154 -7.54 9.90 -7.12
C ASP A 154 -7.36 10.97 -8.19
N SER A 155 -7.27 12.24 -7.77
CA SER A 155 -7.12 13.40 -8.67
C SER A 155 -5.72 13.55 -9.31
N LEU A 156 -4.74 12.74 -8.92
CA LEU A 156 -3.40 12.82 -9.51
C LEU A 156 -3.38 12.19 -10.90
N GLU A 157 -3.18 13.03 -11.91
CA GLU A 157 -2.85 12.64 -13.28
C GLU A 157 -1.33 12.70 -13.56
N GLU A 158 -0.59 13.43 -12.71
CA GLU A 158 0.84 13.67 -12.86
C GLU A 158 1.56 13.50 -11.51
N PRO A 159 2.87 13.15 -11.52
CA PRO A 159 3.65 13.05 -10.31
C PRO A 159 3.66 14.35 -9.50
N MET A 160 3.51 14.22 -8.19
CA MET A 160 3.48 15.33 -7.25
C MET A 160 4.40 15.06 -6.06
N MET A 161 5.21 16.06 -5.70
CA MET A 161 6.06 16.00 -4.51
C MET A 161 5.23 15.75 -3.24
N LYS A 162 5.63 14.77 -2.43
CA LYS A 162 4.97 14.32 -1.20
C LYS A 162 4.57 15.46 -0.25
N ARG A 163 5.47 16.43 -0.06
CA ARG A 163 5.20 17.61 0.80
C ARG A 163 4.16 18.56 0.19
N ILE A 164 4.16 18.71 -1.13
CA ILE A 164 3.18 19.55 -1.85
C ILE A 164 1.81 18.87 -1.82
N PHE A 165 1.77 17.57 -2.07
CA PHE A 165 0.57 16.74 -1.93
C PHE A 165 -0.04 16.90 -0.53
N SER A 166 0.77 16.63 0.50
CA SER A 166 0.35 16.76 1.90
C SER A 166 -0.19 18.16 2.21
N LYS A 167 0.49 19.22 1.75
CA LYS A 167 0.03 20.59 1.99
C LYS A 167 -1.28 20.91 1.24
N ARG A 168 -1.45 20.42 0.01
CA ARG A 168 -2.61 20.70 -0.83
C ARG A 168 -3.88 20.04 -0.28
N TYR A 169 -3.79 18.74 0.00
CA TYR A 169 -4.95 17.92 0.36
C TYR A 169 -5.14 17.79 1.87
N LEU A 170 -4.05 17.82 2.66
CA LEU A 170 -4.08 17.57 4.11
C LEU A 170 -3.70 18.81 4.94
N LYS A 171 -3.53 19.97 4.29
CA LYS A 171 -3.27 21.31 4.88
C LYS A 171 -1.99 21.44 5.70
N ASP A 172 -1.18 20.39 5.79
CA ASP A 172 0.12 20.38 6.48
C ASP A 172 1.14 19.61 5.64
N SER A 173 2.39 20.07 5.62
CA SER A 173 3.45 19.48 4.78
C SER A 173 3.94 18.08 5.20
N LYS A 174 3.57 17.60 6.40
CA LYS A 174 4.06 16.34 7.00
C LYS A 174 2.95 15.38 7.43
N ILE A 175 1.67 15.76 7.37
CA ILE A 175 0.56 14.85 7.76
C ILE A 175 0.55 13.58 6.91
N PHE A 176 0.83 13.67 5.60
CA PHE A 176 0.88 12.48 4.74
C PHE A 176 1.89 11.46 5.29
N GLU A 177 3.14 11.86 5.45
CA GLU A 177 4.24 11.01 5.94
C GLU A 177 3.97 10.45 7.35
N ARG A 178 3.48 11.31 8.27
CA ARG A 178 3.31 10.94 9.68
C ARG A 178 2.09 10.06 9.95
N GLU A 179 1.02 10.25 9.20
CA GLU A 179 -0.29 9.69 9.55
C GLU A 179 -0.94 8.86 8.43
N MET A 180 -0.70 9.19 7.16
CA MET A 180 -1.41 8.58 6.03
C MET A 180 -0.60 7.51 5.30
N GLU A 181 0.71 7.72 5.14
CA GLU A 181 1.60 6.94 4.25
C GLU A 181 1.49 5.44 4.49
N ARG A 182 1.58 5.00 5.76
CA ARG A 182 1.46 3.58 6.11
C ARG A 182 0.10 2.99 5.68
N ASN A 183 -0.99 3.72 5.88
CA ASN A 183 -2.33 3.27 5.51
C ASN A 183 -2.49 3.22 3.98
N VAL A 184 -2.04 4.26 3.28
CA VAL A 184 -2.03 4.33 1.81
C VAL A 184 -1.22 3.18 1.22
N VAL A 185 0.01 2.95 1.67
CA VAL A 185 0.87 1.85 1.21
C VAL A 185 0.23 0.49 1.47
N THR A 186 -0.38 0.29 2.64
CA THR A 186 -1.06 -0.96 2.99
C THR A 186 -2.27 -1.22 2.10
N ALA A 187 -3.07 -0.19 1.81
CA ALA A 187 -4.21 -0.29 0.90
C ALA A 187 -3.73 -0.57 -0.53
N ALA A 188 -2.77 0.21 -1.02
CA ALA A 188 -2.29 0.12 -2.39
C ALA A 188 -1.66 -1.25 -2.70
N ARG A 189 -0.85 -1.81 -1.80
CA ARG A 189 -0.31 -3.19 -1.95
C ARG A 189 -1.37 -4.28 -2.05
N ARG A 190 -2.57 -4.03 -1.53
CA ARG A 190 -3.64 -5.02 -1.49
C ARG A 190 -4.63 -4.88 -2.65
N TYR A 191 -4.84 -3.65 -3.12
CA TYR A 191 -5.92 -3.33 -4.03
C TYR A 191 -5.45 -2.74 -5.36
N CYS A 192 -4.21 -2.24 -5.47
CA CYS A 192 -3.66 -1.65 -6.69
C CYS A 192 -2.93 -2.72 -7.52
N PRO A 193 -3.39 -3.05 -8.74
CA PRO A 193 -2.79 -4.11 -9.56
C PRO A 193 -1.34 -3.89 -9.94
N GLU A 194 -0.92 -2.63 -10.07
CA GLU A 194 0.43 -2.26 -10.49
C GLU A 194 1.46 -2.30 -9.36
N ILE A 195 1.01 -2.51 -8.12
CA ILE A 195 1.87 -2.57 -6.95
C ILE A 195 2.08 -4.01 -6.54
N THR A 196 3.34 -4.42 -6.49
CA THR A 196 3.73 -5.76 -6.05
C THR A 196 4.24 -5.72 -4.60
N ALA A 197 4.15 -6.84 -3.89
CA ALA A 197 4.42 -6.91 -2.44
C ALA A 197 5.89 -6.64 -2.07
N ASP A 198 6.77 -6.78 -3.06
CA ASP A 198 8.22 -6.62 -3.04
C ASP A 198 8.69 -5.19 -3.28
N MET A 199 7.82 -4.30 -3.78
CA MET A 199 8.13 -2.88 -3.88
C MET A 199 8.31 -2.26 -2.49
N ASP A 200 9.39 -1.50 -2.30
CA ASP A 200 9.59 -0.70 -1.10
C ASP A 200 8.57 0.46 -1.00
N ILE A 201 8.57 1.17 0.12
CA ILE A 201 7.60 2.24 0.38
C ILE A 201 7.72 3.36 -0.68
N GLN A 202 8.95 3.73 -1.04
CA GLN A 202 9.19 4.81 -1.99
C GLN A 202 8.65 4.45 -3.37
N THR A 203 8.96 3.26 -3.86
CA THR A 203 8.48 2.73 -5.13
C THR A 203 6.95 2.67 -5.16
N VAL A 204 6.32 2.20 -4.07
CA VAL A 204 4.85 2.21 -3.95
C VAL A 204 4.30 3.63 -4.13
N LEU A 205 4.88 4.61 -3.46
CA LEU A 205 4.44 6.01 -3.56
C LEU A 205 4.63 6.56 -4.98
N GLU A 206 5.74 6.26 -5.64
CA GLU A 206 6.01 6.67 -7.02
C GLU A 206 5.00 6.07 -8.01
N GLN A 207 4.61 4.79 -7.82
CA GLN A 207 3.52 4.16 -8.59
C GLN A 207 2.17 4.86 -8.36
N LEU A 208 1.97 5.49 -7.19
CA LEU A 208 0.81 6.31 -6.86
C LEU A 208 0.96 7.79 -7.25
N LEU A 209 2.00 8.15 -8.01
CA LEU A 209 2.32 9.51 -8.44
C LEU A 209 2.71 10.46 -7.29
N ILE A 210 3.20 9.91 -6.17
CA ILE A 210 3.75 10.65 -5.04
C ILE A 210 5.26 10.52 -5.03
N GLU A 211 5.97 11.63 -5.22
CA GLU A 211 7.43 11.66 -5.32
C GLU A 211 8.09 12.23 -4.05
N GLU A 212 9.18 11.63 -3.60
CA GLU A 212 10.06 12.27 -2.61
C GLU A 212 11.09 13.21 -3.23
N ASN A 213 11.59 12.85 -4.41
CA ASN A 213 12.54 13.59 -5.23
C ASN A 213 12.06 13.57 -6.68
N SER A 214 12.52 14.51 -7.51
CA SER A 214 12.15 14.55 -8.92
C SER A 214 12.61 13.29 -9.64
N GLN A 215 11.68 12.62 -10.34
CA GLN A 215 12.01 11.49 -11.22
C GLN A 215 13.01 11.89 -12.32
N GLU A 216 13.98 11.01 -12.56
CA GLU A 216 15.11 11.22 -13.46
C GLU A 216 15.37 9.95 -14.29
N LEU A 217 15.13 10.04 -15.60
CA LEU A 217 15.42 8.96 -16.53
C LEU A 217 16.84 9.14 -17.11
N ALA A 218 17.78 8.31 -16.67
CA ALA A 218 19.14 8.33 -17.21
C ALA A 218 19.25 7.39 -18.43
N VAL A 219 19.75 7.95 -19.54
CA VAL A 219 19.91 7.23 -20.82
C VAL A 219 21.27 7.51 -21.44
N LYS A 220 21.86 6.52 -22.11
CA LYS A 220 23.16 6.62 -22.79
C LYS A 220 23.07 5.84 -24.10
N GLY A 221 23.24 6.52 -25.24
CA GLY A 221 23.16 5.89 -26.56
C GLY A 221 22.28 6.62 -27.57
N PRO A 222 21.99 6.01 -28.73
CA PRO A 222 21.28 6.64 -29.84
C PRO A 222 19.77 6.71 -29.55
N LEU A 223 19.30 7.89 -29.16
CA LEU A 223 17.87 8.17 -29.01
C LEU A 223 17.52 9.56 -29.52
N LYS A 224 16.72 9.62 -30.58
CA LYS A 224 16.21 10.87 -31.16
C LYS A 224 14.86 11.23 -30.57
N LEU A 225 14.76 12.44 -30.04
CA LEU A 225 13.57 12.96 -29.38
C LEU A 225 13.08 14.24 -30.04
N LYS A 226 11.78 14.48 -29.90
CA LYS A 226 11.14 15.78 -30.15
C LYS A 226 10.55 16.29 -28.84
N ILE A 227 11.12 17.36 -28.30
CA ILE A 227 10.69 17.96 -27.02
C ILE A 227 9.79 19.15 -27.30
N TRP A 228 8.57 19.12 -26.76
CA TRP A 228 7.55 20.14 -26.96
C TRP A 228 7.57 21.21 -25.88
N LYS A 229 7.32 22.45 -26.27
CA LYS A 229 7.01 23.56 -25.37
C LYS A 229 5.92 24.41 -26.00
N GLY A 230 4.69 24.26 -25.51
CA GLY A 230 3.51 24.83 -26.17
C GLY A 230 3.34 24.20 -27.56
N SER A 231 3.18 25.04 -28.59
CA SER A 231 3.07 24.61 -29.98
C SER A 231 4.41 24.39 -30.68
N GLU A 232 5.54 24.74 -30.04
CA GLU A 232 6.87 24.58 -30.61
C GLU A 232 7.49 23.27 -30.18
N ALA A 233 8.37 22.73 -31.04
CA ALA A 233 9.14 21.55 -30.70
C ALA A 233 10.53 21.58 -31.29
N LYS A 234 11.49 21.11 -30.49
CA LYS A 234 12.89 20.98 -30.89
C LYS A 234 13.27 19.51 -30.99
N ARG A 235 14.03 19.18 -32.02
CA ARG A 235 14.69 17.88 -32.14
C ARG A 235 15.93 17.86 -31.29
N VAL A 236 16.14 16.76 -30.58
CA VAL A 236 17.31 16.50 -29.76
C VAL A 236 17.81 15.10 -30.11
N ASP A 237 19.09 14.98 -30.42
CA ASP A 237 19.75 13.70 -30.63
C ASP A 237 20.61 13.40 -29.40
N LEU A 238 20.28 12.34 -28.68
CA LEU A 238 21.01 12.00 -27.45
C LEU A 238 22.37 11.34 -27.73
N SER A 239 22.66 10.95 -28.98
CA SER A 239 23.98 10.44 -29.38
C SER A 239 25.09 11.47 -29.23
N ASP A 240 24.77 12.77 -29.20
CA ASP A 240 25.73 13.84 -28.91
C ASP A 240 26.26 13.79 -27.46
N PHE A 241 25.58 13.09 -26.56
CA PHE A 241 25.95 12.93 -25.16
C PHE A 241 26.58 11.55 -24.92
N THR A 242 27.82 11.37 -25.36
CA THR A 242 28.54 10.08 -25.30
C THR A 242 28.67 9.50 -23.88
N TYR A 243 28.63 10.33 -22.84
CA TYR A 243 28.69 9.89 -21.45
C TYR A 243 27.31 9.70 -20.79
N GLY A 244 26.22 9.85 -21.56
CA GLY A 244 24.85 9.77 -21.08
C GLY A 244 24.24 11.13 -20.69
N VAL A 245 22.94 11.11 -20.50
CA VAL A 245 22.10 12.27 -20.17
C VAL A 245 20.99 11.86 -19.22
N VAL A 246 20.63 12.76 -18.30
CA VAL A 246 19.52 12.58 -17.37
C VAL A 246 18.37 13.47 -17.79
N LEU A 247 17.21 12.86 -18.05
CA LEU A 247 15.97 13.56 -18.38
C LEU A 247 15.10 13.66 -17.13
N ASN A 248 14.87 14.88 -16.64
CA ASN A 248 13.95 15.08 -15.51
C ASN A 248 12.48 14.83 -15.92
N SER A 249 11.60 14.72 -14.92
CA SER A 249 10.16 14.49 -15.12
C SER A 249 9.51 15.43 -16.13
N GLN A 250 9.83 16.72 -16.12
CA GLN A 250 9.29 17.68 -17.08
C GLN A 250 9.73 17.39 -18.53
N THR A 251 10.99 16.99 -18.71
CA THR A 251 11.51 16.65 -20.03
C THR A 251 10.89 15.35 -20.54
N VAL A 252 10.81 14.31 -19.70
CA VAL A 252 10.19 13.02 -20.05
C VAL A 252 8.73 13.20 -20.44
N LYS A 253 7.98 14.03 -19.69
CA LYS A 253 6.57 14.36 -19.97
C LYS A 253 6.36 14.98 -21.36
N HIS A 254 7.22 15.92 -21.73
CA HIS A 254 7.08 16.70 -22.97
C HIS A 254 7.89 16.14 -24.14
N ALA A 255 8.66 15.08 -23.93
CA ALA A 255 9.39 14.38 -24.96
C ALA A 255 8.51 13.38 -25.72
N MET A 256 8.71 13.34 -27.03
CA MET A 256 8.21 12.28 -27.91
C MET A 256 9.40 11.59 -28.56
N VAL A 257 9.39 10.27 -28.57
CA VAL A 257 10.37 9.47 -29.31
C VAL A 257 10.13 9.65 -30.81
N GLU A 258 11.16 10.03 -31.57
CA GLU A 258 11.03 10.13 -33.02
C GLU A 258 10.86 8.73 -33.63
N VAL A 259 10.05 8.63 -34.69
CA VAL A 259 9.73 7.35 -35.35
C VAL A 259 10.97 6.73 -36.00
N GLU A 260 11.87 7.56 -36.52
CA GLU A 260 13.10 7.10 -37.16
C GLU A 260 14.26 7.05 -36.16
N GLN A 261 14.69 5.83 -35.83
CA GLN A 261 15.85 5.54 -34.97
C GLN A 261 16.85 4.64 -35.73
N PRO A 262 17.47 5.14 -36.82
CA PRO A 262 18.19 4.28 -37.77
C PRO A 262 19.43 3.59 -37.19
N ALA A 263 20.06 4.21 -36.19
CA ALA A 263 21.25 3.67 -35.53
C ALA A 263 20.88 2.64 -34.44
N LEU A 264 19.67 2.69 -33.88
CA LEU A 264 19.29 1.86 -32.75
C LEU A 264 19.12 0.39 -33.18
N LYS A 265 19.91 -0.51 -32.61
CA LYS A 265 19.84 -1.97 -32.80
C LYS A 265 19.56 -2.73 -31.52
N LYS A 266 19.90 -2.15 -30.38
CA LYS A 266 19.72 -2.79 -29.07
C LYS A 266 19.31 -1.79 -28.01
N ILE A 267 18.39 -2.19 -27.13
CA ILE A 267 18.07 -1.47 -25.90
C ILE A 267 18.46 -2.37 -24.73
N VAL A 268 19.16 -1.82 -23.74
CA VAL A 268 19.53 -2.54 -22.52
C VAL A 268 19.08 -1.71 -21.32
N THR A 269 18.15 -2.25 -20.55
CA THR A 269 17.81 -1.69 -19.24
C THR A 269 18.75 -2.26 -18.19
N ILE A 270 19.25 -1.42 -17.29
CA ILE A 270 20.26 -1.78 -16.29
C ILE A 270 19.76 -1.31 -14.93
N GLU A 271 19.61 -2.25 -14.00
CA GLU A 271 19.11 -1.97 -12.66
C GLU A 271 20.06 -1.13 -11.82
N ASN A 272 21.35 -1.48 -11.81
CA ASN A 272 22.33 -0.84 -10.94
C ASN A 272 23.00 0.38 -11.58
N LYS A 273 23.19 1.44 -10.77
CA LYS A 273 23.75 2.71 -11.24
C LYS A 273 25.21 2.59 -11.65
N THR A 274 25.99 1.83 -10.88
CA THR A 274 27.43 1.64 -11.11
C THR A 274 27.63 0.90 -12.43
N ASN A 275 26.87 -0.17 -12.67
CA ASN A 275 26.89 -0.92 -13.92
C ASN A 275 26.47 -0.05 -15.11
N TYR A 276 25.39 0.73 -14.98
CA TYR A 276 24.97 1.66 -16.03
C TYR A 276 26.06 2.69 -16.38
N LEU A 277 26.71 3.27 -15.36
CA LEU A 277 27.79 4.24 -15.57
C LEU A 277 29.01 3.59 -16.23
N ALA A 278 29.32 2.35 -15.88
CA ALA A 278 30.44 1.58 -16.42
C ALA A 278 30.28 1.19 -17.90
N MET A 279 29.05 1.13 -18.43
CA MET A 279 28.83 0.80 -19.85
C MET A 279 29.55 1.79 -20.77
N GLU A 280 30.37 1.25 -21.68
CA GLU A 280 30.97 2.04 -22.74
C GLU A 280 29.91 2.52 -23.73
N TYR A 281 30.15 3.68 -24.35
CA TYR A 281 29.25 4.20 -25.37
C TYR A 281 29.32 3.33 -26.62
N ASP A 282 28.16 2.84 -27.07
CA ASP A 282 28.01 2.13 -28.33
C ASP A 282 27.00 2.89 -29.20
N PRO A 283 27.34 3.25 -30.45
CA PRO A 283 26.46 4.01 -31.34
C PRO A 283 25.21 3.25 -31.77
N GLU A 284 25.09 1.95 -31.48
CA GLU A 284 23.95 1.09 -31.82
C GLU A 284 23.13 0.63 -30.60
N ILE A 285 23.59 0.92 -29.38
CA ILE A 285 22.97 0.45 -28.13
C ILE A 285 22.47 1.61 -27.27
N LEU A 286 21.19 1.59 -26.92
CA LEU A 286 20.60 2.49 -25.93
C LEU A 286 20.56 1.83 -24.55
N TYR A 287 21.38 2.31 -23.63
CA TYR A 287 21.36 1.96 -22.22
C TYR A 287 20.38 2.85 -21.45
N ILE A 288 19.57 2.24 -20.59
CA ILE A 288 18.57 2.91 -19.77
C ILE A 288 18.73 2.44 -18.32
N TYR A 289 18.94 3.38 -17.39
CA TYR A 289 19.02 3.06 -15.97
C TYR A 289 17.61 2.88 -15.38
N SER A 290 17.29 1.69 -14.88
CA SER A 290 15.95 1.38 -14.36
C SER A 290 15.75 1.67 -12.89
N HIS A 291 16.83 1.80 -12.10
CA HIS A 291 16.78 2.16 -10.67
C HIS A 291 15.75 1.38 -9.83
N GLY A 292 15.54 0.10 -10.17
CA GLY A 292 14.41 -0.70 -9.67
C GLY A 292 13.25 -0.74 -10.66
N TYR A 293 12.04 -0.42 -10.19
CA TYR A 293 10.83 -0.39 -11.01
C TYR A 293 10.63 0.98 -11.63
N PHE A 294 10.46 1.02 -12.96
CA PHE A 294 10.12 2.27 -13.64
C PHE A 294 8.85 2.90 -13.08
N SER A 295 8.92 4.20 -12.81
CA SER A 295 7.76 5.01 -12.43
C SER A 295 6.69 5.03 -13.53
N PRO A 296 5.44 5.43 -13.21
CA PRO A 296 4.39 5.55 -14.22
C PRO A 296 4.79 6.45 -15.40
N LEU A 297 5.50 7.56 -15.14
CA LEU A 297 5.91 8.51 -16.17
C LEU A 297 6.95 7.90 -17.12
N GLU A 298 7.96 7.22 -16.57
CA GLU A 298 8.99 6.53 -17.35
C GLU A 298 8.41 5.36 -18.13
N ARG A 299 7.53 4.58 -17.50
CA ARG A 299 6.80 3.49 -18.13
C ARG A 299 6.05 3.99 -19.37
N GLU A 300 5.32 5.10 -19.27
CA GLU A 300 4.61 5.66 -20.42
C GLU A 300 5.56 6.19 -21.50
N PHE A 301 6.71 6.75 -21.13
CA PHE A 301 7.75 7.13 -22.09
C PHE A 301 8.34 5.90 -22.81
N LEU A 302 8.69 4.85 -22.07
CA LEU A 302 9.28 3.62 -22.62
C LEU A 302 8.27 2.83 -23.46
N LYS A 303 6.97 2.85 -23.14
CA LYS A 303 5.93 2.31 -24.02
C LYS A 303 5.87 3.04 -25.36
N LYS A 304 6.10 4.35 -25.40
CA LYS A 304 6.21 5.09 -26.67
C LYS A 304 7.45 4.63 -27.45
N LEU A 305 8.57 4.39 -26.78
CA LEU A 305 9.77 3.82 -27.40
C LEU A 305 9.48 2.41 -27.96
N GLN A 306 8.83 1.53 -27.19
CA GLN A 306 8.42 0.20 -27.63
C GLN A 306 7.58 0.26 -28.91
N ARG A 307 6.58 1.15 -28.98
CA ARG A 307 5.76 1.34 -30.21
C ARG A 307 6.58 1.80 -31.41
N VAL A 308 7.65 2.55 -31.20
CA VAL A 308 8.55 3.02 -32.28
C VAL A 308 9.45 1.91 -32.81
N ILE A 309 9.85 0.97 -31.95
CA ILE A 309 10.73 -0.15 -32.34
C ILE A 309 9.97 -1.42 -32.74
N GLU A 310 8.67 -1.48 -32.48
CA GLU A 310 7.83 -2.62 -32.86
C GLU A 310 7.90 -2.90 -34.37
N GLY A 311 8.14 -4.16 -34.72
CA GLY A 311 8.33 -4.60 -36.11
C GLY A 311 9.67 -4.24 -36.74
N LYS A 312 10.61 -3.64 -35.98
CA LYS A 312 11.98 -3.38 -36.41
C LYS A 312 12.95 -4.41 -35.84
N ASP A 313 14.11 -4.51 -36.45
CA ASP A 313 15.22 -5.34 -36.00
C ASP A 313 15.97 -4.64 -34.85
N VAL A 314 15.30 -4.56 -33.69
CA VAL A 314 15.83 -4.00 -32.44
C VAL A 314 15.60 -5.00 -31.32
N GLU A 315 16.67 -5.45 -30.68
CA GLU A 315 16.58 -6.35 -29.54
C GLU A 315 16.50 -5.58 -28.22
N VAL A 316 15.72 -6.09 -27.26
CA VAL A 316 15.57 -5.47 -25.94
C VAL A 316 16.02 -6.44 -24.86
N PHE A 317 16.87 -5.95 -23.97
CA PHE A 317 17.44 -6.71 -22.88
C PHE A 317 17.27 -6.01 -21.52
N HIS A 318 17.31 -6.80 -20.46
CA HIS A 318 17.46 -6.33 -19.10
C HIS A 318 18.60 -7.06 -18.41
N SER A 319 19.42 -6.31 -17.68
CA SER A 319 20.41 -6.84 -16.76
C SER A 319 20.16 -6.23 -15.38
N GLY A 320 20.06 -7.08 -14.37
CA GLY A 320 19.84 -6.69 -12.97
C GLY A 320 20.49 -7.68 -12.01
N ASP A 321 20.13 -7.55 -10.74
CA ASP A 321 20.62 -8.46 -9.70
C ASP A 321 20.14 -9.89 -9.96
N MET A 322 20.99 -10.89 -9.67
CA MET A 322 20.60 -12.29 -9.68
C MET A 322 20.04 -12.68 -8.31
N ASP A 323 18.87 -12.12 -8.01
CA ASP A 323 18.13 -12.38 -6.78
C ASP A 323 16.61 -12.33 -7.04
N TYR A 324 15.82 -12.37 -5.95
CA TYR A 324 14.38 -12.23 -6.07
C TYR A 324 13.96 -10.86 -6.62
N GLY A 325 14.59 -9.75 -6.21
CA GLY A 325 14.25 -8.41 -6.67
C GLY A 325 14.49 -8.22 -8.17
N GLY A 326 15.68 -8.59 -8.65
CA GLY A 326 16.03 -8.47 -10.07
C GLY A 326 15.14 -9.30 -10.99
N ILE A 327 14.76 -10.53 -10.58
CA ILE A 327 13.78 -11.35 -11.33
C ILE A 327 12.41 -10.64 -11.41
N ARG A 328 11.98 -9.97 -10.35
CA ARG A 328 10.68 -9.27 -10.29
C ARG A 328 10.69 -7.99 -11.12
N ILE A 329 11.81 -7.27 -11.14
CA ILE A 329 12.01 -6.11 -12.01
C ILE A 329 12.00 -6.55 -13.48
N PHE A 330 12.68 -7.63 -13.83
CA PHE A 330 12.62 -8.21 -15.17
C PHE A 330 11.17 -8.52 -15.58
N GLU A 331 10.45 -9.26 -14.74
CA GLU A 331 9.05 -9.63 -15.00
C GLU A 331 8.16 -8.40 -15.18
N TYR A 332 8.37 -7.37 -14.35
CA TYR A 332 7.64 -6.13 -14.42
C TYR A 332 7.89 -5.40 -15.75
N ILE A 333 9.15 -5.24 -16.15
CA ILE A 333 9.49 -4.60 -17.43
C ILE A 333 8.89 -5.39 -18.59
N GLN A 334 8.96 -6.72 -18.54
CA GLN A 334 8.38 -7.59 -19.57
C GLN A 334 6.87 -7.40 -19.70
N LYS A 335 6.14 -7.42 -18.59
CA LYS A 335 4.67 -7.31 -18.58
C LYS A 335 4.17 -5.93 -18.97
N HIS A 336 4.84 -4.87 -18.51
CA HIS A 336 4.29 -3.53 -18.56
C HIS A 336 4.92 -2.63 -19.63
N ILE A 337 6.08 -2.99 -20.19
CA ILE A 337 6.85 -2.11 -21.10
C ILE A 337 7.30 -2.83 -22.37
N PHE A 338 8.10 -3.89 -22.23
CA PHE A 338 8.80 -4.54 -23.34
C PHE A 338 8.48 -6.05 -23.36
N PRO A 339 7.38 -6.49 -24.01
CA PRO A 339 6.97 -7.89 -24.00
C PRO A 339 8.02 -8.88 -24.55
N GLY A 340 8.86 -8.42 -25.47
CA GLY A 340 9.94 -9.21 -26.09
C GLY A 340 11.29 -9.11 -25.38
N ILE A 341 11.36 -8.56 -24.16
CA ILE A 341 12.61 -8.38 -23.43
C ILE A 341 13.25 -9.72 -23.06
N LYS A 342 14.58 -9.80 -23.18
CA LYS A 342 15.39 -10.97 -22.85
C LYS A 342 16.33 -10.66 -21.67
N PRO A 343 16.65 -11.66 -20.82
CA PRO A 343 17.66 -11.47 -19.79
C PRO A 343 19.04 -11.30 -20.42
N LEU A 344 19.89 -10.48 -19.80
CA LEU A 344 21.30 -10.29 -20.15
C LEU A 344 22.13 -10.42 -18.88
N GLN A 345 23.03 -11.41 -18.85
CA GLN A 345 23.88 -11.71 -17.69
C GLN A 345 23.05 -12.07 -16.44
N MET A 346 21.89 -12.73 -16.66
CA MET A 346 21.00 -13.25 -15.63
C MET A 346 20.74 -14.74 -15.93
N ASP A 347 21.83 -15.50 -16.02
CA ASP A 347 21.85 -16.91 -16.41
C ASP A 347 22.81 -17.71 -15.51
N VAL A 348 22.72 -19.03 -15.57
CA VAL A 348 23.52 -19.92 -14.71
C VAL A 348 25.02 -19.79 -14.97
N GLU A 349 25.43 -19.59 -16.23
CA GLU A 349 26.83 -19.40 -16.60
C GLU A 349 27.42 -18.15 -15.91
N THR A 350 26.69 -17.03 -15.98
CA THR A 350 27.06 -15.80 -15.29
C THR A 350 27.05 -15.97 -13.77
N TYR A 351 26.06 -16.68 -13.23
CA TYR A 351 25.99 -17.00 -11.81
C TYR A 351 27.24 -17.74 -11.33
N GLU A 352 27.62 -18.81 -12.02
CA GLU A 352 28.77 -19.65 -11.67
C GLU A 352 30.08 -18.88 -11.79
N LYS A 353 30.20 -17.97 -12.76
CA LYS A 353 31.35 -17.08 -12.89
C LYS A 353 31.55 -16.20 -11.64
N TYR A 354 30.48 -15.69 -11.04
CA TYR A 354 30.55 -14.76 -9.90
C TYR A 354 30.11 -15.39 -8.57
N GLU A 355 30.08 -16.72 -8.48
CA GLU A 355 29.59 -17.45 -7.30
C GLU A 355 30.35 -17.10 -6.01
N GLU A 356 31.62 -16.73 -6.11
CA GLU A 356 32.43 -16.33 -4.96
C GLU A 356 31.90 -15.06 -4.26
N TYR A 357 31.16 -14.21 -4.98
CA TYR A 357 30.54 -12.98 -4.45
C TYR A 357 29.10 -13.19 -3.99
N ALA A 358 28.56 -14.41 -4.12
CA ALA A 358 27.17 -14.70 -3.83
C ALA A 358 26.85 -14.59 -2.31
N LYS A 359 25.76 -13.90 -1.99
CA LYS A 359 25.28 -13.65 -0.62
C LYS A 359 24.08 -14.52 -0.29
N THR A 360 23.97 -14.92 0.98
CA THR A 360 22.85 -15.74 1.46
C THR A 360 21.51 -15.02 1.32
N ILE A 361 20.53 -15.71 0.74
CA ILE A 361 19.15 -15.25 0.62
C ILE A 361 18.38 -15.60 1.91
N SER A 362 17.54 -14.68 2.38
CA SER A 362 16.69 -14.93 3.56
C SER A 362 15.65 -16.02 3.29
N LYS A 363 15.26 -16.76 4.33
CA LYS A 363 14.22 -17.80 4.22
C LYS A 363 12.89 -17.25 3.66
N GLU A 364 12.47 -16.08 4.11
CA GLU A 364 11.24 -15.43 3.63
C GLU A 364 11.33 -15.12 2.12
N THR A 365 12.50 -14.65 1.66
CA THR A 365 12.74 -14.37 0.25
C THR A 365 12.73 -15.66 -0.58
N MET A 366 13.27 -16.77 -0.07
CA MET A 366 13.22 -18.07 -0.74
C MET A 366 11.78 -18.55 -0.94
N GLU A 367 10.93 -18.46 0.10
CA GLU A 367 9.51 -18.83 0.02
C GLU A 367 8.71 -17.96 -0.99
N LYS A 368 9.16 -16.72 -1.23
CA LYS A 368 8.60 -15.86 -2.29
C LYS A 368 9.12 -16.27 -3.66
N LEU A 369 10.41 -16.55 -3.78
CA LEU A 369 11.07 -16.94 -5.02
C LEU A 369 10.49 -18.24 -5.59
N GLU A 370 10.19 -19.24 -4.75
CA GLU A 370 9.53 -20.49 -5.16
C GLU A 370 8.20 -20.27 -5.92
N LYS A 371 7.49 -19.18 -5.62
CA LYS A 371 6.18 -18.86 -6.21
C LYS A 371 6.29 -18.03 -7.49
N VAL A 372 7.49 -17.57 -7.84
CA VAL A 372 7.73 -16.78 -9.04
C VAL A 372 7.75 -17.71 -10.26
N ASN A 373 7.03 -17.30 -11.31
CA ASN A 373 7.01 -18.00 -12.59
C ASN A 373 7.39 -17.01 -13.70
N VAL A 374 8.68 -17.03 -14.06
CA VAL A 374 9.25 -16.23 -15.15
C VAL A 374 10.01 -17.19 -16.05
N PRO A 375 9.38 -17.72 -17.12
CA PRO A 375 9.96 -18.81 -17.91
C PRO A 375 11.37 -18.56 -18.46
N LEU A 376 11.71 -17.31 -18.77
CA LEU A 376 13.04 -16.94 -19.28
C LEU A 376 14.16 -16.97 -18.22
N LEU A 377 13.79 -17.02 -16.93
CA LEU A 377 14.71 -16.99 -15.79
C LEU A 377 14.55 -18.24 -14.89
N GLU A 378 13.88 -19.29 -15.39
CA GLU A 378 13.59 -20.49 -14.59
C GLU A 378 14.87 -21.20 -14.14
N GLU A 379 15.85 -21.36 -15.04
CA GLU A 379 17.14 -22.00 -14.71
C GLU A 379 17.91 -21.20 -13.65
N LEU A 380 17.93 -19.87 -13.77
CA LEU A 380 18.53 -19.01 -12.74
C LEU A 380 17.79 -19.17 -11.41
N LYS A 381 16.45 -19.14 -11.42
CA LYS A 381 15.63 -19.31 -10.22
C LYS A 381 15.94 -20.63 -9.51
N GLU A 382 16.04 -21.73 -10.25
CA GLU A 382 16.43 -23.04 -9.70
C GLU A 382 17.81 -23.00 -9.06
N LYS A 383 18.80 -22.37 -9.71
CA LYS A 383 20.15 -22.20 -9.15
C LYS A 383 20.17 -21.39 -7.85
N LEU A 384 19.39 -20.30 -7.78
CA LEU A 384 19.23 -19.49 -6.57
C LEU A 384 18.58 -20.30 -5.43
N LEU A 385 17.56 -21.12 -5.76
CA LEU A 385 16.87 -21.98 -4.79
C LEU A 385 17.77 -23.12 -4.27
N GLU A 386 18.56 -23.73 -5.15
CA GLU A 386 19.50 -24.80 -4.81
C GLU A 386 20.61 -24.29 -3.88
N THR A 387 21.21 -23.17 -4.23
CA THR A 387 22.37 -22.61 -3.49
C THR A 387 21.96 -21.83 -2.25
N GLY A 388 20.73 -21.29 -2.22
CA GLY A 388 20.27 -20.37 -1.19
C GLY A 388 21.02 -19.03 -1.21
N LYS A 389 21.59 -18.65 -2.35
CA LYS A 389 22.41 -17.44 -2.50
C LYS A 389 22.02 -16.67 -3.77
N GLY A 390 22.25 -15.36 -3.76
CA GLY A 390 22.06 -14.45 -4.89
C GLY A 390 23.28 -13.55 -5.10
N ILE A 391 23.36 -12.89 -6.25
CA ILE A 391 24.52 -12.08 -6.66
C ILE A 391 24.07 -10.67 -7.03
N GLU A 392 24.71 -9.68 -6.42
CA GLU A 392 24.54 -8.25 -6.75
C GLU A 392 25.25 -7.92 -8.07
N GLN A 393 24.63 -7.10 -8.92
CA GLN A 393 25.08 -6.78 -10.28
C GLN A 393 26.46 -6.12 -10.30
N GLU A 394 26.86 -5.38 -9.26
CA GLU A 394 28.19 -4.76 -9.19
C GLU A 394 29.32 -5.78 -9.26
N SER A 395 29.06 -7.04 -8.87
CA SER A 395 30.02 -8.13 -8.98
C SER A 395 30.51 -8.31 -10.42
N PHE A 396 29.70 -7.93 -11.42
CA PHE A 396 30.03 -8.07 -12.84
C PHE A 396 31.13 -7.12 -13.31
N LEU A 397 31.47 -6.12 -12.49
CA LEU A 397 32.53 -5.13 -12.76
C LEU A 397 33.87 -5.54 -12.14
N ILE A 398 33.91 -6.65 -11.40
CA ILE A 398 35.16 -7.17 -10.84
C ILE A 398 35.87 -7.93 -11.96
N GLU A 399 36.93 -7.33 -12.51
CA GLU A 399 37.82 -7.99 -13.47
C GLU A 399 38.64 -9.09 -12.75
N GLU A 400 38.80 -10.24 -13.39
CA GLU A 400 39.86 -11.22 -13.06
C GLU A 400 41.21 -10.82 -13.65
#